data_AF-A0AAW5IDL3-F1
#
_entry.id   AF-A0AAW5IDL3-F1
#
_cell.length_a   1.000
_cell.length_b   1.000
_cell.length_c   1.000
_cell.angle_alpha   90.00
_cell.angle_beta   90.00
_cell.angle_gamma   90.00
#
_symmetry.space_group_name_H-M   'P 1'
#
loop_
_entity.id
_entity.type
_entity.pdbx_description
1 polymer ?
#
loop_
_entity_poly.entity_id
_entity_poly.type
_entity_poly.pdbx_seq_one_letter_code
_entity_poly.pdbx_strand_id
1 'polypeptide(L)'
;MQFLDAIGLAYFWEKIKASFVNTKGASVINTDDDNSGLSVNNRGSATTTLTPSGFVSYNTIGDETDMVARLQYGDLLLSKIHLKSGTSSQILIADGSTKTINAANGICGLDANGRIPLAQLGNLDTSLFKLVTSLPSSGESNKIYIVKDGSDANDVYQEYYYTNGAWEKIGTHAVKVDLTPYAKKTEAVKNVVFRGVESDGSQTSDTASRNLVYTLGDGSVKVADVPLAEPRTTGGRPYPGQNGFMRASDKAKLDGIADGANNYTLPTASASVLGGILIGYGTSGRNYAVLLDGSGKAYVNVPWTDTNTTYDLSPYAKKMETVDFSSIRLDKRAIANTPQGLIQKQIILFNTLGDNVKSVEIVLEEAASNMSGLMSIRDKNKLDYIADGATADSAISISVIDALN
;
A
#
# COMPACT_ATOMS: atom_id res chain seq x y z
N MET A 1 90.65 -43.15 -6.49
CA MET A 1 90.15 -44.08 -5.46
C MET A 1 91.27 -45.07 -5.20
N GLN A 2 91.78 -45.14 -3.98
CA GLN A 2 92.73 -46.19 -3.59
C GLN A 2 91.89 -47.43 -3.23
N PHE A 3 92.13 -48.55 -3.90
CA PHE A 3 91.49 -49.82 -3.55
C PHE A 3 92.10 -50.32 -2.24
N LEU A 4 91.28 -50.95 -1.38
CA LEU A 4 91.79 -51.62 -0.19
C LEU A 4 92.75 -52.74 -0.62
N ASP A 5 93.88 -52.83 0.06
CA ASP A 5 94.78 -53.96 -0.09
C ASP A 5 94.13 -55.24 0.46
N ALA A 6 94.79 -56.38 0.23
CA ALA A 6 94.26 -57.68 0.65
C ALA A 6 94.00 -57.77 2.17
N ILE A 7 94.75 -57.01 2.98
CA ILE A 7 94.62 -56.96 4.44
C ILE A 7 93.37 -56.16 4.82
N GLY A 8 93.16 -55.00 4.20
CA GLY A 8 91.98 -54.18 4.38
C GLY A 8 90.69 -54.90 3.99
N LEU A 9 90.73 -55.68 2.89
CA LEU A 9 89.60 -56.50 2.48
C LEU A 9 89.31 -57.62 3.49
N ALA A 10 90.34 -58.31 3.99
CA ALA A 10 90.18 -59.37 4.99
C ALA A 10 89.59 -58.84 6.31
N TYR A 11 90.09 -57.70 6.79
CA TYR A 11 89.61 -57.05 8.01
C TYR A 11 88.13 -56.62 7.90
N PHE A 12 87.74 -56.09 6.74
CA PHE A 12 86.34 -55.76 6.45
C PHE A 12 85.43 -57.00 6.54
N TRP A 13 85.84 -58.11 5.92
CA TRP A 13 85.09 -59.37 5.96
C TRP A 13 85.02 -60.00 7.36
N GLU A 14 86.05 -59.82 8.19
CA GLU A 14 86.06 -60.33 9.56
C GLU A 14 85.05 -59.60 10.46
N LYS A 15 84.98 -58.27 10.34
CA LYS A 15 84.02 -57.43 11.09
C LYS A 15 82.57 -57.75 10.75
N ILE A 16 82.28 -57.99 9.47
CA ILE A 16 80.95 -58.43 9.02
C ILE A 16 80.60 -59.76 9.70
N LYS A 17 81.51 -60.76 9.67
CA LYS A 17 81.25 -62.09 10.25
C LYS A 17 80.98 -62.06 11.76
N ALA A 18 81.72 -61.27 12.52
CA ALA A 18 81.60 -61.21 13.98
C ALA A 18 80.22 -60.69 14.47
N SER A 19 79.48 -59.98 13.62
CA SER A 19 78.23 -59.32 13.99
C SER A 19 77.00 -60.24 13.96
N PHE A 20 77.10 -61.44 13.37
CA PHE A 20 75.94 -62.30 13.07
C PHE A 20 75.69 -63.47 14.04
N VAL A 21 76.52 -63.70 15.07
CA VAL A 21 76.43 -64.93 15.89
C VAL A 21 76.37 -64.65 17.38
N ASN A 22 75.16 -64.65 17.98
CA ASN A 22 75.02 -64.94 19.42
C ASN A 22 73.63 -65.42 19.87
N THR A 23 73.65 -66.48 20.71
CA THR A 23 72.65 -67.01 21.69
C THR A 23 71.66 -68.15 21.32
N LYS A 24 71.41 -69.01 22.34
CA LYS A 24 71.09 -70.46 22.37
C LYS A 24 69.65 -70.80 22.86
N GLY A 25 69.15 -72.02 22.54
CA GLY A 25 68.07 -72.74 23.25
C GLY A 25 67.41 -73.88 22.43
N ALA A 26 67.04 -75.02 23.03
CA ALA A 26 66.62 -76.27 22.35
C ALA A 26 65.14 -76.30 21.88
N SER A 27 64.79 -77.10 20.85
CA SER A 27 63.42 -77.25 20.30
C SER A 27 63.12 -78.66 19.75
N VAL A 28 61.83 -79.02 19.80
CA VAL A 28 61.19 -80.29 19.40
C VAL A 28 60.44 -80.10 18.07
N ILE A 29 60.28 -81.16 17.28
CA ILE A 29 59.81 -81.18 15.88
C ILE A 29 58.31 -81.54 15.80
N ASN A 30 57.54 -80.86 14.94
CA ASN A 30 56.26 -81.34 14.38
C ASN A 30 56.15 -80.94 12.90
N THR A 31 55.56 -81.81 12.07
CA THR A 31 55.38 -81.68 10.62
C THR A 31 53.96 -81.24 10.26
N ASP A 32 53.80 -80.51 9.14
CA ASP A 32 52.51 -80.10 8.56
C ASP A 32 52.38 -80.64 7.11
N ASP A 33 51.15 -80.90 6.68
CA ASP A 33 50.74 -82.02 5.81
C ASP A 33 50.88 -81.82 4.28
N ASP A 34 51.34 -80.66 3.78
CA ASP A 34 51.30 -80.36 2.33
C ASP A 34 52.64 -80.52 1.58
N ASN A 35 53.65 -81.08 2.24
CA ASN A 35 54.87 -81.70 1.70
C ASN A 35 55.60 -81.07 0.48
N SER A 36 55.48 -79.76 0.24
CA SER A 36 56.07 -79.09 -0.94
C SER A 36 56.70 -77.73 -0.64
N GLY A 37 57.09 -77.50 0.61
CA GLY A 37 57.80 -76.29 1.03
C GLY A 37 58.57 -76.55 2.31
N LEU A 38 59.90 -76.48 2.24
CA LEU A 38 60.75 -76.54 3.41
C LEU A 38 60.72 -75.18 4.13
N SER A 39 60.00 -75.09 5.25
CA SER A 39 60.06 -73.92 6.13
C SER A 39 61.23 -74.06 7.11
N VAL A 40 62.39 -73.52 6.71
CA VAL A 40 63.56 -73.43 7.60
C VAL A 40 63.42 -72.18 8.46
N ASN A 41 62.96 -72.32 9.71
CA ASN A 41 63.12 -71.25 10.70
C ASN A 41 64.53 -71.33 11.30
N ASN A 42 65.47 -70.71 10.59
CA ASN A 42 66.87 -70.64 10.95
C ASN A 42 67.07 -69.76 12.19
N ARG A 43 67.42 -70.39 13.32
CA ARG A 43 67.86 -69.65 14.50
C ARG A 43 68.80 -70.47 15.38
N GLY A 44 69.98 -70.79 14.83
CA GLY A 44 71.06 -71.41 15.61
C GLY A 44 72.31 -71.85 14.83
N SER A 45 73.24 -70.91 14.63
CA SER A 45 74.72 -71.05 14.56
C SER A 45 75.37 -72.27 13.88
N ALA A 46 74.90 -72.64 12.69
CA ALA A 46 75.83 -72.81 11.57
C ALA A 46 75.28 -71.90 10.47
N THR A 47 76.05 -70.91 10.01
CA THR A 47 75.68 -70.12 8.85
C THR A 47 75.51 -71.08 7.68
N THR A 48 74.27 -71.42 7.39
CA THR A 48 73.87 -72.07 6.15
C THR A 48 73.90 -70.97 5.09
N THR A 49 75.11 -70.67 4.60
CA THR A 49 75.25 -69.85 3.41
C THR A 49 74.68 -70.69 2.28
N LEU A 50 73.43 -70.42 1.91
CA LEU A 50 72.89 -70.91 0.66
C LEU A 50 73.63 -70.15 -0.45
N THR A 51 74.73 -70.70 -0.95
CA THR A 51 75.39 -70.15 -2.13
C THR A 51 74.50 -70.45 -3.32
N PRO A 52 74.08 -69.44 -4.10
CA PRO A 52 73.38 -69.67 -5.34
C PRO A 52 74.28 -70.54 -6.23
N SER A 53 73.82 -71.73 -6.61
CA SER A 53 74.61 -72.63 -7.44
C SER A 53 74.52 -72.25 -8.93
N GLY A 54 74.29 -70.96 -9.25
CA GLY A 54 74.00 -70.47 -10.60
C GLY A 54 73.37 -69.07 -10.60
N PHE A 55 72.82 -68.67 -11.75
CA PHE A 55 72.14 -67.39 -11.92
C PHE A 55 70.83 -67.35 -11.09
N VAL A 56 70.64 -66.27 -10.33
CA VAL A 56 69.35 -65.95 -9.73
C VAL A 56 68.48 -65.34 -10.81
N SER A 57 67.41 -66.04 -11.20
CA SER A 57 66.45 -65.55 -12.18
C SER A 57 65.15 -65.16 -11.49
N TYR A 58 64.56 -64.05 -11.93
CA TYR A 58 63.24 -63.60 -11.50
C TYR A 58 62.26 -63.97 -12.61
N ASN A 59 61.22 -64.71 -12.28
CA ASN A 59 60.16 -65.04 -13.22
C ASN A 59 58.85 -64.44 -12.70
N THR A 60 58.31 -63.48 -13.45
CA THR A 60 57.06 -62.80 -13.10
C THR A 60 55.93 -63.42 -13.92
N ILE A 61 54.94 -63.99 -13.23
CA ILE A 61 53.73 -64.54 -13.86
C ILE A 61 52.53 -63.86 -13.19
N GLY A 62 51.90 -62.93 -13.90
CA GLY A 62 50.84 -62.09 -13.33
C GLY A 62 51.41 -61.14 -12.24
N ASP A 63 50.72 -61.06 -11.11
CA ASP A 63 51.09 -60.19 -9.97
C ASP A 63 52.10 -60.84 -9.00
N GLU A 64 52.48 -62.10 -9.26
CA GLU A 64 53.47 -62.82 -8.45
C GLU A 64 54.83 -62.83 -9.14
N THR A 65 55.87 -62.46 -8.38
CA THR A 65 57.26 -62.57 -8.83
C THR A 65 57.95 -63.67 -8.05
N ASP A 66 58.23 -64.78 -8.73
CA ASP A 66 58.98 -65.89 -8.17
C ASP A 66 60.47 -65.65 -8.37
N MET A 67 61.23 -65.67 -7.27
CA MET A 67 62.67 -65.83 -7.36
C MET A 67 62.98 -67.31 -7.52
N VAL A 68 63.39 -67.69 -8.72
CA VAL A 68 63.95 -69.01 -8.98
C VAL A 68 65.45 -68.90 -8.73
N ALA A 69 65.83 -69.12 -7.48
CA ALA A 69 67.22 -69.30 -7.08
C ALA A 69 67.40 -70.75 -6.62
N ARG A 70 68.30 -71.48 -7.30
CA ARG A 70 68.77 -72.78 -6.79
C ARG A 70 69.74 -72.50 -5.67
N LEU A 71 69.29 -72.74 -4.45
CA LEU A 71 70.01 -72.49 -3.23
C LEU A 71 70.32 -73.86 -2.62
N GLN A 72 71.59 -74.27 -2.72
CA GLN A 72 72.02 -75.60 -2.29
C GLN A 72 72.60 -75.55 -0.88
N TYR A 73 72.13 -76.44 0.00
CA TYR A 73 72.75 -76.72 1.28
C TYR A 73 72.87 -78.23 1.48
N GLY A 74 74.08 -78.77 1.35
CA GLY A 74 74.29 -80.23 1.38
C GLY A 74 73.41 -80.94 0.34
N ASP A 75 72.65 -81.94 0.78
CA ASP A 75 71.71 -82.72 -0.03
C ASP A 75 70.32 -82.06 -0.18
N LEU A 76 70.12 -80.87 0.42
CA LEU A 76 68.86 -80.13 0.43
C LEU A 76 68.83 -79.10 -0.71
N LEU A 77 67.87 -79.26 -1.63
CA LEU A 77 67.60 -78.34 -2.73
C LEU A 77 66.35 -77.50 -2.42
N LEU A 78 66.51 -76.19 -2.17
CA LEU A 78 65.38 -75.25 -2.22
C LEU A 78 65.14 -74.86 -3.68
N SER A 79 63.95 -75.17 -4.19
CA SER A 79 63.56 -74.96 -5.58
C SER A 79 62.82 -73.64 -5.85
N LYS A 80 62.22 -73.01 -4.82
CA LYS A 80 61.49 -71.73 -4.94
C LYS A 80 61.55 -70.90 -3.65
N ILE A 81 61.67 -69.58 -3.79
CA ILE A 81 61.36 -68.59 -2.74
C ILE A 81 60.22 -67.72 -3.25
N HIS A 82 59.06 -67.78 -2.59
CA HIS A 82 57.94 -66.87 -2.88
C HIS A 82 58.14 -65.54 -2.15
N LEU A 83 58.35 -64.44 -2.88
CA LEU A 83 58.24 -63.09 -2.33
C LEU A 83 56.81 -62.61 -2.58
N LYS A 84 55.93 -62.78 -1.58
CA LYS A 84 54.57 -62.23 -1.66
C LYS A 84 54.64 -60.72 -1.40
N SER A 85 54.22 -59.95 -2.40
CA SER A 85 53.88 -58.51 -2.37
C SER A 85 53.98 -57.85 -0.99
N GLY A 86 55.08 -57.13 -0.75
CA GLY A 86 55.29 -56.34 0.45
C GLY A 86 56.06 -55.06 0.15
N THR A 87 55.57 -53.92 0.65
CA THR A 87 56.33 -52.67 0.65
C THR A 87 57.38 -52.74 1.76
N SER A 88 58.67 -52.79 1.42
CA SER A 88 59.72 -52.75 2.44
C SER A 88 59.69 -51.39 3.15
N SER A 89 59.55 -51.40 4.49
CA SER A 89 59.66 -50.19 5.32
C SER A 89 61.11 -49.87 5.70
N GLN A 90 62.07 -50.71 5.29
CA GLN A 90 63.49 -50.57 5.61
C GLN A 90 64.37 -50.77 4.37
N ILE A 91 65.51 -50.08 4.32
CA ILE A 91 66.52 -50.16 3.26
C ILE A 91 67.82 -50.67 3.88
N LEU A 92 68.43 -51.69 3.25
CA LEU A 92 69.77 -52.16 3.58
C LEU A 92 70.80 -51.21 2.97
N ILE A 93 71.69 -50.70 3.82
CA ILE A 93 72.78 -49.80 3.45
C ILE A 93 74.05 -50.63 3.19
N ALA A 94 74.99 -50.09 2.41
CA ALA A 94 76.21 -50.78 2.01
C ALA A 94 77.10 -51.24 3.19
N ASP A 95 76.95 -50.62 4.37
CA ASP A 95 77.64 -51.02 5.61
C ASP A 95 76.98 -52.24 6.30
N GLY A 96 75.90 -52.77 5.73
CA GLY A 96 75.13 -53.89 6.26
C GLY A 96 74.05 -53.49 7.27
N SER A 97 73.90 -52.20 7.59
CA SER A 97 72.84 -51.70 8.48
C SER A 97 71.51 -51.52 7.76
N THR A 98 70.39 -51.59 8.49
CA THR A 98 69.05 -51.30 7.95
C THR A 98 68.55 -49.94 8.44
N LYS A 99 68.03 -49.11 7.54
CA LYS A 99 67.41 -47.82 7.84
C LYS A 99 65.92 -47.84 7.52
N THR A 100 65.09 -47.43 8.46
CA THR A 100 63.63 -47.32 8.26
C THR A 100 63.28 -46.09 7.41
N ILE A 101 62.35 -46.24 6.48
CA ILE A 101 61.80 -45.14 5.67
C ILE A 101 60.77 -44.38 6.53
N ASN A 102 60.74 -43.04 6.45
CA ASN A 102 59.79 -42.17 7.16
C ASN A 102 59.85 -42.22 8.70
N ALA A 103 60.98 -42.60 9.28
CA ALA A 103 61.18 -42.64 10.73
C ALA A 103 62.37 -41.77 11.18
N ALA A 104 62.41 -41.40 12.46
CA ALA A 104 63.55 -40.71 13.05
C ALA A 104 64.85 -41.50 12.86
N ASN A 105 65.96 -40.81 12.53
CA ASN A 105 67.25 -41.42 12.18
C ASN A 105 67.20 -42.39 10.97
N GLY A 106 66.15 -42.28 10.15
CA GLY A 106 65.89 -43.08 8.95
C GLY A 106 66.14 -42.33 7.64
N ILE A 107 65.52 -42.82 6.56
CA ILE A 107 65.56 -42.21 5.21
C ILE A 107 64.22 -41.50 4.94
N CYS A 108 64.28 -40.28 4.39
CA CYS A 108 63.09 -39.53 4.01
C CYS A 108 62.36 -40.21 2.84
N GLY A 109 61.04 -40.22 2.89
CA GLY A 109 60.19 -40.64 1.78
C GLY A 109 59.80 -39.44 0.91
N LEU A 110 59.12 -39.74 -0.20
CA LEU A 110 58.54 -38.73 -1.07
C LEU A 110 57.02 -38.70 -0.91
N ASP A 111 56.44 -37.53 -1.07
CA ASP A 111 54.99 -37.34 -1.22
C ASP A 111 54.50 -37.78 -2.61
N ALA A 112 53.20 -37.65 -2.86
CA ALA A 112 52.58 -38.01 -4.14
C ALA A 112 53.15 -37.24 -5.35
N ASN A 113 53.86 -36.13 -5.12
CA ASN A 113 54.48 -35.31 -6.15
C ASN A 113 56.00 -35.54 -6.26
N GLY A 114 56.55 -36.53 -5.56
CA GLY A 114 57.98 -36.81 -5.57
C GLY A 114 58.82 -35.86 -4.74
N ARG A 115 58.24 -35.14 -3.76
CA ARG A 115 58.95 -34.17 -2.90
C ARG A 115 59.11 -34.71 -1.47
N ILE A 116 60.17 -34.32 -0.77
CA ILE A 116 60.33 -34.67 0.65
C ILE A 116 59.36 -33.80 1.48
N PRO A 117 58.45 -34.39 2.28
CA PRO A 117 57.54 -33.62 3.13
C PRO A 117 58.28 -32.77 4.18
N LEU A 118 57.81 -31.56 4.44
CA LEU A 118 58.44 -30.63 5.40
C LEU A 118 58.59 -31.21 6.82
N ALA A 119 57.63 -32.03 7.26
CA ALA A 119 57.68 -32.72 8.55
C ALA A 119 58.90 -33.66 8.70
N GLN A 120 59.50 -34.09 7.58
CA GLN A 120 60.70 -34.94 7.58
C GLN A 120 62.01 -34.16 7.55
N LEU A 121 61.95 -32.84 7.32
CA LEU A 121 63.13 -31.97 7.28
C LEU A 121 63.46 -31.38 8.66
N GLY A 122 62.69 -31.75 9.70
CA GLY A 122 62.96 -31.42 11.09
C GLY A 122 62.87 -29.92 11.37
N ASN A 123 64.03 -29.24 11.38
CA ASN A 123 64.19 -27.87 11.86
C ASN A 123 64.39 -26.86 10.72
N LEU A 124 63.88 -27.14 9.53
CA LEU A 124 63.95 -26.17 8.44
C LEU A 124 63.08 -24.97 8.77
N ASP A 125 63.72 -23.86 9.07
CA ASP A 125 63.07 -22.60 9.42
C ASP A 125 62.58 -21.88 8.16
N THR A 126 61.26 -21.82 7.99
CA THR A 126 60.61 -21.22 6.82
C THR A 126 60.22 -19.76 7.01
N SER A 127 60.49 -19.16 8.18
CA SER A 127 60.13 -17.77 8.45
C SER A 127 61.29 -16.85 8.07
N LEU A 128 61.03 -15.82 7.27
CA LEU A 128 62.06 -14.87 6.83
C LEU A 128 62.15 -13.64 7.75
N PHE A 129 61.05 -13.27 8.40
CA PHE A 129 60.93 -12.04 9.17
C PHE A 129 60.55 -12.29 10.63
N LYS A 130 60.99 -11.39 11.51
CA LYS A 130 60.68 -11.39 12.94
C LYS A 130 60.31 -9.97 13.38
N LEU A 131 59.07 -9.78 13.82
CA LEU A 131 58.61 -8.51 14.37
C LEU A 131 59.06 -8.40 15.84
N VAL A 132 59.77 -7.33 16.18
CA VAL A 132 60.28 -7.09 17.53
C VAL A 132 60.03 -5.65 17.97
N THR A 133 59.88 -5.43 19.28
CA THR A 133 59.72 -4.09 19.86
C THR A 133 61.04 -3.33 19.97
N SER A 134 62.17 -4.05 20.04
CA SER A 134 63.53 -3.53 20.01
C SER A 134 64.49 -4.61 19.50
N LEU A 135 65.63 -4.19 18.95
CA LEU A 135 66.65 -5.14 18.48
C LEU A 135 67.28 -5.89 19.69
N PRO A 136 67.34 -7.23 19.67
CA PRO A 136 68.03 -8.00 20.70
C PRO A 136 69.56 -7.79 20.66
N SER A 137 70.27 -8.27 21.68
CA SER A 137 71.74 -8.16 21.76
C SER A 137 72.47 -8.94 20.64
N SER A 138 71.82 -9.97 20.09
CA SER A 138 72.27 -10.72 18.91
C SER A 138 71.07 -11.14 18.08
N GLY A 139 71.29 -11.38 16.79
CA GLY A 139 70.26 -11.81 15.84
C GLY A 139 70.58 -13.15 15.18
N GLU A 140 69.54 -13.77 14.64
CA GLU A 140 69.66 -14.96 13.80
C GLU A 140 70.07 -14.54 12.38
N SER A 141 71.14 -15.12 11.84
CA SER A 141 71.74 -14.71 10.55
C SER A 141 70.91 -15.04 9.31
N ASN A 142 69.71 -15.61 9.46
CA ASN A 142 68.75 -15.91 8.38
C ASN A 142 67.43 -15.12 8.54
N LYS A 143 67.40 -14.09 9.39
CA LYS A 143 66.20 -13.33 9.72
C LYS A 143 66.33 -11.85 9.40
N ILE A 144 65.24 -11.30 8.88
CA ILE A 144 65.00 -9.87 8.83
C ILE A 144 64.21 -9.47 10.09
N TYR A 145 64.79 -8.60 10.90
CA TYR A 145 64.14 -8.06 12.09
C TYR A 145 63.42 -6.77 11.74
N ILE A 146 62.12 -6.72 12.03
CA ILE A 146 61.26 -5.58 11.77
C ILE A 146 61.01 -4.87 13.10
N VAL A 147 61.36 -3.60 13.18
CA VAL A 147 61.26 -2.78 14.40
C VAL A 147 60.43 -1.53 14.10
N LYS A 148 59.46 -1.18 14.94
CA LYS A 148 58.71 0.07 14.78
C LYS A 148 59.67 1.26 14.91
N ASP A 149 59.61 2.23 14.00
CA ASP A 149 60.51 3.38 13.91
C ASP A 149 60.33 4.44 15.02
N GLY A 150 59.66 4.09 16.13
CA GLY A 150 59.42 4.98 17.27
C GLY A 150 58.50 6.17 17.02
N SER A 151 58.17 6.50 15.77
CA SER A 151 57.19 7.53 15.42
C SER A 151 55.77 7.00 15.57
N ASP A 152 54.91 7.76 16.26
CA ASP A 152 53.48 7.46 16.38
C ASP A 152 52.68 7.91 15.15
N ALA A 153 53.31 8.66 14.23
CA ALA A 153 52.57 9.34 13.17
C ALA A 153 52.23 8.45 11.97
N ASN A 154 52.88 7.29 11.82
CA ASN A 154 52.63 6.31 10.76
C ASN A 154 53.19 4.95 11.20
N ASP A 155 52.58 3.84 10.78
CA ASP A 155 53.12 2.49 10.94
C ASP A 155 54.35 2.30 10.03
N VAL A 156 55.46 2.93 10.43
CA VAL A 156 56.77 2.84 9.79
C VAL A 156 57.60 1.83 10.57
N TYR A 157 58.17 0.90 9.83
CA TYR A 157 59.01 -0.15 10.35
C TYR A 157 60.38 -0.13 9.68
N GLN A 158 61.42 -0.22 10.49
CA GLN A 158 62.79 -0.37 10.06
C GLN A 158 63.12 -1.87 9.97
N GLU A 159 63.77 -2.25 8.89
CA GLU A 159 64.19 -3.62 8.63
C GLU A 159 65.69 -3.74 8.89
N TYR A 160 66.07 -4.73 9.68
CA TYR A 160 67.46 -4.99 10.07
C TYR A 160 67.86 -6.43 9.76
N TYR A 161 69.14 -6.62 9.48
CA TYR A 161 69.77 -7.92 9.31
C TYR A 161 70.96 -8.03 10.27
N TYR A 162 71.13 -9.19 10.90
CA TYR A 162 72.26 -9.42 11.80
C TYR A 162 73.38 -10.16 11.08
N THR A 163 74.51 -9.48 10.88
CA THR A 163 75.67 -10.02 10.16
C THR A 163 76.96 -9.55 10.81
N ASN A 164 78.01 -10.38 10.78
CA ASN A 164 79.32 -10.08 11.35
C ASN A 164 79.31 -9.55 12.81
N GLY A 165 78.35 -10.01 13.62
CA GLY A 165 78.21 -9.59 15.02
C GLY A 165 77.56 -8.21 15.22
N ALA A 166 77.06 -7.59 14.15
CA ALA A 166 76.45 -6.27 14.18
C ALA A 166 75.07 -6.24 13.49
N TRP A 167 74.27 -5.24 13.85
CA TRP A 167 72.99 -4.96 13.21
C TRP A 167 73.20 -4.02 12.02
N GLU A 168 72.75 -4.44 10.85
CA GLU A 168 72.72 -3.61 9.65
C GLU A 168 71.28 -3.26 9.29
N LYS A 169 71.00 -1.98 9.03
CA LYS A 169 69.69 -1.56 8.53
C LYS A 169 69.63 -1.85 7.03
N ILE A 170 68.62 -2.59 6.59
CA ILE A 170 68.47 -3.01 5.19
C ILE A 170 67.29 -2.32 4.48
N GLY A 171 66.35 -1.76 5.25
CA GLY A 171 65.15 -1.18 4.66
C GLY A 171 64.34 -0.34 5.63
N THR A 172 63.40 0.40 5.04
CA THR A 172 62.34 1.10 5.74
C THR A 172 61.03 0.74 5.02
N HIS A 173 60.13 0.07 5.71
CA HIS A 173 58.78 -0.19 5.22
C HIS A 173 57.81 0.82 5.84
N ALA A 174 57.05 1.52 5.02
CA ALA A 174 56.02 2.45 5.48
C ALA A 174 54.65 1.98 4.99
N VAL A 175 53.74 1.69 5.91
CA VAL A 175 52.35 1.39 5.56
C VAL A 175 51.69 2.67 5.03
N LYS A 176 51.28 2.65 3.77
CA LYS A 176 50.51 3.74 3.16
C LYS A 176 49.02 3.45 3.31
N VAL A 177 48.32 4.26 4.11
CA VAL A 177 46.86 4.24 4.17
C VAL A 177 46.32 5.16 3.08
N ASP A 178 45.42 4.63 2.25
CA ASP A 178 44.71 5.46 1.26
C ASP A 178 43.65 6.31 1.97
N LEU A 179 43.91 7.61 2.05
CA LEU A 179 43.01 8.60 2.61
C LEU A 179 42.29 9.42 1.54
N THR A 180 42.42 9.06 0.26
CA THR A 180 41.72 9.72 -0.86
C THR A 180 40.20 9.84 -0.65
N PRO A 181 39.46 8.89 -0.04
CA PRO A 181 38.02 9.06 0.18
C PRO A 181 37.66 9.97 1.37
N TYR A 182 38.64 10.45 2.14
CA TYR A 182 38.42 11.27 3.34
C TYR A 182 38.78 12.74 3.09
N ALA A 183 37.93 13.64 3.57
CA ALA A 183 38.19 15.08 3.51
C ALA A 183 39.24 15.50 4.55
N LYS A 184 40.10 16.46 4.20
CA LYS A 184 41.02 17.08 5.18
C LYS A 184 40.24 17.99 6.13
N LYS A 185 40.76 18.20 7.34
CA LYS A 185 40.17 19.16 8.30
C LYS A 185 40.00 20.56 7.71
N THR A 186 40.92 20.98 6.85
CA THR A 186 40.89 22.28 6.16
C THR A 186 39.75 22.38 5.14
N GLU A 187 39.36 21.27 4.52
CA GLU A 187 38.30 21.18 3.51
C GLU A 187 36.93 20.89 4.14
N ALA A 188 36.90 20.47 5.40
CA ALA A 188 35.67 20.20 6.13
C ALA A 188 34.90 21.49 6.44
N VAL A 189 33.57 21.43 6.37
CA VAL A 189 32.71 22.55 6.72
C VAL A 189 32.67 22.72 8.25
N LYS A 190 33.03 23.92 8.72
CA LYS A 190 33.05 24.29 10.15
C LYS A 190 31.79 25.02 10.59
N ASN A 191 31.20 25.82 9.71
CA ASN A 191 30.00 26.61 10.00
C ASN A 191 29.16 26.81 8.75
N VAL A 192 27.83 26.89 8.93
CA VAL A 192 26.86 27.13 7.87
C VAL A 192 25.82 28.12 8.38
N VAL A 193 25.57 29.19 7.63
CA VAL A 193 24.65 30.25 8.04
C VAL A 193 23.99 30.91 6.83
N PHE A 194 22.74 31.36 6.97
CA PHE A 194 22.09 32.23 5.98
C PHE A 194 22.27 33.69 6.38
N ARG A 195 22.92 34.51 5.54
CA ARG A 195 23.17 35.94 5.82
C ARG A 195 23.12 36.77 4.55
N GLY A 196 23.00 38.08 4.72
CA GLY A 196 23.04 39.09 3.65
C GLY A 196 24.41 39.15 2.98
N VAL A 197 24.67 38.29 2.00
CA VAL A 197 25.94 38.24 1.27
C VAL A 197 25.66 37.91 -0.20
N GLU A 198 26.20 38.70 -1.12
CA GLU A 198 26.10 38.44 -2.56
C GLU A 198 27.01 37.27 -2.99
N SER A 199 26.81 36.77 -4.21
CA SER A 199 27.58 35.65 -4.80
C SER A 199 29.09 35.92 -4.85
N ASP A 200 29.48 37.19 -4.94
CA ASP A 200 30.87 37.66 -4.95
C ASP A 200 31.50 37.81 -3.54
N GLY A 201 30.71 37.55 -2.48
CA GLY A 201 31.14 37.65 -1.09
C GLY A 201 30.93 39.03 -0.45
N SER A 202 30.38 40.01 -1.18
CA SER A 202 30.05 41.33 -0.63
C SER A 202 28.91 41.26 0.37
N GLN A 203 29.06 41.91 1.53
CA GLN A 203 27.99 41.97 2.53
C GLN A 203 26.89 42.95 2.11
N THR A 204 25.64 42.56 2.34
CA THR A 204 24.47 43.40 2.08
C THR A 204 23.70 43.62 3.37
N SER A 205 23.23 44.85 3.57
CA SER A 205 22.29 45.17 4.64
C SER A 205 20.86 44.73 4.33
N ASP A 206 20.61 44.20 3.12
CA ASP A 206 19.27 43.85 2.68
C ASP A 206 18.83 42.55 3.36
N THR A 207 17.58 42.55 3.84
CA THR A 207 16.95 41.35 4.41
C THR A 207 16.57 40.37 3.30
N ALA A 208 16.48 40.86 2.06
CA ALA A 208 16.10 40.09 0.88
C ALA A 208 17.19 39.10 0.45
N SER A 209 18.46 39.49 0.23
CA SER A 209 19.51 38.62 -0.31
C SER A 209 20.15 37.69 0.73
N ARG A 210 19.44 36.67 1.21
CA ARG A 210 19.99 35.67 2.16
C ARG A 210 20.56 34.46 1.42
N ASN A 211 21.84 34.49 1.09
CA ASN A 211 22.55 33.34 0.54
C ASN A 211 23.06 32.38 1.63
N LEU A 212 23.37 31.15 1.21
CA LEU A 212 23.98 30.15 2.09
C LEU A 212 25.48 30.40 2.14
N VAL A 213 25.97 30.79 3.30
CA VAL A 213 27.39 31.03 3.54
C VAL A 213 27.94 29.88 4.37
N TYR A 214 28.95 29.18 3.86
CA TYR A 214 29.66 28.15 4.60
C TYR A 214 31.14 28.47 4.74
N THR A 215 31.68 28.17 5.91
CA THR A 215 33.09 28.38 6.25
C THR A 215 33.79 27.04 6.36
N LEU A 216 34.89 26.86 5.65
CA LEU A 216 35.71 25.66 5.73
C LEU A 216 36.67 25.72 6.94
N GLY A 217 37.29 24.60 7.27
CA GLY A 217 38.18 24.49 8.42
C GLY A 217 39.47 25.32 8.29
N ASP A 218 39.87 25.69 7.07
CA ASP A 218 40.95 26.66 6.81
C ASP A 218 40.52 28.13 6.99
N GLY A 219 39.23 28.38 7.26
CA GLY A 219 38.65 29.72 7.41
C GLY A 219 38.16 30.34 6.11
N SER A 220 38.37 29.70 4.95
CA SER A 220 37.82 30.17 3.69
C SER A 220 36.30 30.15 3.71
N VAL A 221 35.70 31.18 3.13
CA VAL A 221 34.24 31.34 3.07
C VAL A 221 33.79 31.12 1.64
N LYS A 222 32.69 30.38 1.50
CA LYS A 222 32.04 30.13 0.22
C LYS A 222 30.58 30.54 0.33
N VAL A 223 30.08 31.12 -0.75
CA VAL A 223 28.69 31.54 -0.88
C VAL A 223 28.05 30.65 -1.93
N ALA A 224 26.94 30.02 -1.58
CA ALA A 224 26.07 29.35 -2.51
C ALA A 224 24.82 30.21 -2.68
N ASP A 225 24.55 30.58 -3.93
CA ASP A 225 23.42 31.42 -4.28
C ASP A 225 22.11 30.69 -3.98
N VAL A 226 21.25 31.36 -3.21
CA VAL A 226 19.91 30.88 -2.91
C VAL A 226 18.95 31.75 -3.71
N PRO A 227 18.24 31.19 -4.70
CA PRO A 227 17.30 31.95 -5.51
C PRO A 227 16.25 32.61 -4.64
N LEU A 228 16.09 33.93 -4.80
CA LEU A 228 15.09 34.69 -4.05
C LEU A 228 13.70 34.46 -4.63
N ALA A 229 12.73 34.27 -3.74
CA ALA A 229 11.32 34.17 -4.11
C ALA A 229 10.84 35.35 -4.97
N GLU A 230 11.43 36.54 -4.75
CA GLU A 230 11.07 37.78 -5.44
C GLU A 230 12.28 38.73 -5.52
N PRO A 231 12.38 39.60 -6.54
CA PRO A 231 13.30 40.74 -6.48
C PRO A 231 12.69 41.83 -5.60
N ARG A 232 13.37 42.22 -4.52
CA ARG A 232 13.12 43.53 -3.91
C ARG A 232 13.74 44.58 -4.82
N THR A 233 12.93 45.26 -5.63
CA THR A 233 13.32 46.61 -6.03
C THR A 233 12.84 47.57 -4.97
N THR A 234 13.76 48.31 -4.37
CA THR A 234 13.40 49.62 -3.83
C THR A 234 13.10 50.52 -5.04
N GLY A 235 11.82 50.57 -5.45
CA GLY A 235 11.32 51.57 -6.39
C GLY A 235 11.18 51.21 -7.88
N GLY A 236 11.06 49.94 -8.30
CA GLY A 236 10.79 49.65 -9.72
C GLY A 236 10.40 48.22 -10.04
N ARG A 237 9.08 47.99 -10.23
CA ARG A 237 8.38 46.80 -10.78
C ARG A 237 9.14 45.46 -10.81
N PRO A 238 8.61 44.39 -10.18
CA PRO A 238 9.17 43.04 -10.28
C PRO A 238 9.28 42.60 -11.75
N TYR A 239 10.46 42.17 -12.19
CA TYR A 239 10.63 41.61 -13.53
C TYR A 239 9.98 40.21 -13.58
N PRO A 240 9.19 39.88 -14.61
CA PRO A 240 8.70 38.53 -14.84
C PRO A 240 9.87 37.56 -15.06
N GLY A 241 9.82 36.38 -14.44
CA GLY A 241 10.68 35.25 -14.80
C GLY A 241 11.98 35.05 -14.01
N GLN A 242 12.18 35.69 -12.85
CA GLN A 242 13.27 35.30 -11.95
C GLN A 242 12.80 34.30 -10.88
N ASN A 243 13.59 33.24 -10.74
CA ASN A 243 13.25 32.03 -10.00
C ASN A 243 13.25 32.27 -8.49
N GLY A 244 12.06 32.17 -7.90
CA GLY A 244 11.89 31.80 -6.51
C GLY A 244 11.96 30.29 -6.27
N PHE A 245 11.58 29.85 -5.06
CA PHE A 245 11.31 28.42 -4.81
C PHE A 245 10.11 27.88 -5.60
N MET A 246 9.32 28.75 -6.22
CA MET A 246 8.20 28.40 -7.09
C MET A 246 8.72 28.02 -8.48
N ARG A 247 8.14 26.99 -9.10
CA ARG A 247 8.43 26.69 -10.52
C ARG A 247 8.05 27.89 -11.37
N ALA A 248 8.80 28.15 -12.44
CA ALA A 248 8.52 29.26 -13.37
C ALA A 248 7.07 29.24 -13.89
N SER A 249 6.52 28.06 -14.14
CA SER A 249 5.12 27.86 -14.54
C SER A 249 4.12 28.29 -13.47
N ASP A 250 4.42 28.06 -12.20
CA ASP A 250 3.52 28.36 -11.09
C ASP A 250 3.59 29.87 -10.76
N LYS A 251 4.78 30.46 -10.81
CA LYS A 251 4.96 31.91 -10.70
C LYS A 251 4.24 32.66 -11.82
N ALA A 252 4.36 32.22 -13.07
CA ALA A 252 3.68 32.83 -14.21
C ALA A 252 2.15 32.80 -14.07
N LYS A 253 1.58 31.73 -13.49
CA LYS A 253 0.14 31.66 -13.19
C LYS A 253 -0.29 32.68 -12.14
N LEU A 254 0.56 32.94 -11.15
CA LEU A 254 0.26 33.87 -10.06
C LEU A 254 0.49 35.34 -10.45
N ASP A 255 1.46 35.62 -11.34
CA ASP A 255 1.77 36.98 -11.81
C ASP A 255 0.61 37.66 -12.57
N GLY A 256 -0.32 36.87 -13.10
CA GLY A 256 -1.53 37.37 -13.77
C GLY A 256 -2.70 37.67 -12.83
N ILE A 257 -2.58 37.38 -11.53
CA ILE A 257 -3.66 37.56 -10.55
C ILE A 257 -3.54 38.96 -9.96
N ALA A 258 -4.55 39.81 -10.17
CA ALA A 258 -4.60 41.14 -9.57
C ALA A 258 -4.67 41.07 -8.03
N ASP A 259 -4.12 42.08 -7.36
CA ASP A 259 -4.23 42.22 -5.91
C ASP A 259 -5.71 42.17 -5.47
N GLY A 260 -6.03 41.27 -4.54
CA GLY A 260 -7.39 41.09 -4.06
C GLY A 260 -8.36 40.45 -5.06
N ALA A 261 -7.88 39.72 -6.08
CA ALA A 261 -8.73 39.01 -7.05
C ALA A 261 -9.73 38.02 -6.42
N ASN A 262 -9.54 37.63 -5.16
CA ASN A 262 -10.48 36.83 -4.38
C ASN A 262 -11.59 37.64 -3.70
N ASN A 263 -11.54 38.97 -3.75
CA ASN A 263 -12.52 39.87 -3.12
C ASN A 263 -13.69 40.17 -4.09
N TYR A 264 -14.41 39.13 -4.51
CA TYR A 264 -15.59 39.31 -5.34
C TYR A 264 -16.74 39.90 -4.50
N THR A 265 -17.23 41.07 -4.89
CA THR A 265 -18.47 41.65 -4.37
C THR A 265 -19.53 41.64 -5.47
N LEU A 266 -20.68 41.03 -5.18
CA LEU A 266 -21.80 40.99 -6.13
C LEU A 266 -22.36 42.42 -6.28
N PRO A 267 -22.30 43.03 -7.48
CA PRO A 267 -22.82 44.38 -7.67
C PRO A 267 -24.35 44.39 -7.59
N THR A 268 -24.94 45.55 -7.28
CA THR A 268 -26.40 45.73 -7.38
C THR A 268 -26.88 45.52 -8.82
N ALA A 269 -27.92 44.72 -9.02
CA ALA A 269 -28.48 44.46 -10.34
C ALA A 269 -28.99 45.75 -11.00
N SER A 270 -28.69 45.93 -12.28
CA SER A 270 -29.20 47.04 -13.10
C SER A 270 -29.64 46.54 -14.47
N ALA A 271 -30.08 47.44 -15.35
CA ALA A 271 -30.39 47.10 -16.73
C ALA A 271 -29.15 46.68 -17.54
N SER A 272 -27.95 47.04 -17.09
CA SER A 272 -26.67 46.77 -17.77
C SER A 272 -25.66 45.98 -16.92
N VAL A 273 -25.94 45.76 -15.63
CA VAL A 273 -25.03 45.11 -14.68
C VAL A 273 -25.70 43.88 -14.08
N LEU A 274 -25.08 42.71 -14.28
CA LEU A 274 -25.56 41.43 -13.75
C LEU A 274 -25.21 41.30 -12.26
N GLY A 275 -26.13 41.74 -11.40
CA GLY A 275 -26.05 41.58 -9.94
C GLY A 275 -26.64 40.27 -9.44
N GLY A 276 -26.42 39.18 -10.20
CA GLY A 276 -27.13 37.89 -10.05
C GLY A 276 -28.32 37.76 -11.00
N ILE A 277 -29.07 38.84 -11.19
CA ILE A 277 -30.09 39.00 -12.26
C ILE A 277 -29.87 40.33 -13.00
N LEU A 278 -30.41 40.46 -14.21
CA LEU A 278 -30.62 41.75 -14.86
C LEU A 278 -32.03 42.24 -14.56
N ILE A 279 -32.18 43.53 -14.30
CA ILE A 279 -33.48 44.20 -14.21
C ILE A 279 -33.70 45.06 -15.46
N GLY A 280 -34.76 45.89 -15.50
CA GLY A 280 -35.02 46.78 -16.64
C GLY A 280 -35.90 46.18 -17.74
N TYR A 281 -36.54 45.03 -17.47
CA TYR A 281 -37.67 44.57 -18.27
C TYR A 281 -38.77 45.64 -18.30
N GLY A 282 -39.34 45.91 -19.48
CA GLY A 282 -40.51 46.77 -19.60
C GLY A 282 -41.78 45.97 -19.32
N THR A 283 -42.54 46.36 -18.30
CA THR A 283 -43.85 45.74 -17.99
C THR A 283 -44.75 45.70 -19.23
N SER A 284 -45.33 44.54 -19.53
CA SER A 284 -46.19 44.34 -20.70
C SER A 284 -47.28 43.31 -20.40
N GLY A 285 -48.55 43.69 -20.63
CA GLY A 285 -49.70 42.84 -20.32
C GLY A 285 -49.77 42.49 -18.83
N ARG A 286 -49.68 41.19 -18.51
CA ARG A 286 -49.63 40.67 -17.14
C ARG A 286 -48.22 40.27 -16.67
N ASN A 287 -47.18 40.67 -17.42
CA ASN A 287 -45.79 40.49 -17.04
C ASN A 287 -45.26 41.78 -16.44
N TYR A 288 -44.95 41.76 -15.14
CA TYR A 288 -44.50 42.93 -14.39
C TYR A 288 -42.98 42.87 -14.14
N ALA A 289 -42.31 44.00 -14.30
CA ALA A 289 -40.88 44.10 -14.08
C ALA A 289 -40.50 43.90 -12.61
N VAL A 290 -39.37 43.22 -12.38
CA VAL A 290 -38.68 43.25 -11.09
C VAL A 290 -37.93 44.57 -10.97
N LEU A 291 -38.23 45.30 -9.91
CA LEU A 291 -37.65 46.59 -9.56
C LEU A 291 -36.84 46.45 -8.27
N LEU A 292 -35.90 47.36 -8.03
CA LEU A 292 -35.17 47.44 -6.76
C LEU A 292 -35.59 48.69 -5.99
N ASP A 293 -35.70 48.58 -4.67
CA ASP A 293 -35.85 49.73 -3.78
C ASP A 293 -34.51 50.46 -3.55
N GLY A 294 -34.53 51.59 -2.82
CA GLY A 294 -33.32 52.36 -2.52
C GLY A 294 -32.27 51.65 -1.66
N SER A 295 -32.61 50.49 -1.08
CA SER A 295 -31.71 49.60 -0.34
C SER A 295 -31.31 48.35 -1.14
N GLY A 296 -31.70 48.24 -2.41
CA GLY A 296 -31.41 47.09 -3.27
C GLY A 296 -32.30 45.86 -3.08
N LYS A 297 -33.44 45.96 -2.37
CA LYS A 297 -34.39 44.84 -2.25
C LYS A 297 -35.27 44.76 -3.49
N ALA A 298 -35.46 43.54 -4.00
CA ALA A 298 -36.29 43.30 -5.16
C ALA A 298 -37.79 43.32 -4.82
N TYR A 299 -38.60 43.93 -5.68
CA TYR A 299 -40.06 43.94 -5.58
C TYR A 299 -40.71 43.98 -6.97
N VAL A 300 -42.01 43.71 -7.03
CA VAL A 300 -42.84 43.84 -8.23
C VAL A 300 -44.12 44.56 -7.82
N ASN A 301 -44.51 45.60 -8.56
CA ASN A 301 -45.79 46.27 -8.36
C ASN A 301 -46.83 45.78 -9.37
N VAL A 302 -47.99 45.36 -8.88
CA VAL A 302 -49.04 44.72 -9.66
C VAL A 302 -50.36 45.49 -9.45
N PRO A 303 -50.74 46.42 -10.34
CA PRO A 303 -51.82 47.38 -10.12
C PRO A 303 -53.17 46.88 -10.64
N TRP A 304 -53.71 45.79 -10.10
CA TRP A 304 -55.10 45.40 -10.38
C TRP A 304 -55.99 45.66 -9.17
N THR A 305 -57.26 45.97 -9.44
CA THR A 305 -58.31 46.12 -8.43
C THR A 305 -59.27 44.94 -8.56
N ASP A 306 -59.58 44.27 -7.45
CA ASP A 306 -60.57 43.19 -7.44
C ASP A 306 -61.93 43.75 -7.90
N THR A 307 -62.43 43.23 -9.01
CA THR A 307 -63.76 43.57 -9.52
C THR A 307 -64.79 42.62 -8.90
N ASN A 308 -65.11 42.85 -7.64
CA ASN A 308 -66.26 42.18 -7.02
C ASN A 308 -67.54 42.59 -7.78
N THR A 309 -68.23 41.60 -8.34
CA THR A 309 -69.48 41.80 -9.09
C THR A 309 -70.65 41.85 -8.13
N THR A 310 -71.28 43.02 -8.02
CA THR A 310 -72.53 43.20 -7.28
C THR A 310 -73.70 42.93 -8.24
N TYR A 311 -74.59 42.00 -7.89
CA TYR A 311 -75.80 41.70 -8.67
C TYR A 311 -76.96 42.62 -8.26
N ASP A 312 -77.70 43.16 -9.24
CA ASP A 312 -78.94 43.90 -9.01
C ASP A 312 -80.11 42.94 -8.82
N LEU A 313 -80.72 42.98 -7.64
CA LEU A 313 -81.89 42.17 -7.29
C LEU A 313 -83.20 42.96 -7.39
N SER A 314 -83.17 44.22 -7.86
CA SER A 314 -84.36 45.07 -8.01
C SER A 314 -85.50 44.47 -8.87
N PRO A 315 -85.28 43.64 -9.91
CA PRO A 315 -86.39 43.07 -10.67
C PRO A 315 -87.01 41.81 -10.03
N TYR A 316 -86.49 41.33 -8.90
CA TYR A 316 -86.97 40.12 -8.23
C TYR A 316 -87.69 40.46 -6.92
N ALA A 317 -88.92 39.97 -6.73
CA ALA A 317 -89.67 40.13 -5.49
C ALA A 317 -89.15 39.17 -4.41
N LYS A 318 -89.22 39.59 -3.13
CA LYS A 318 -88.91 38.70 -2.01
C LYS A 318 -90.04 37.70 -1.82
N LYS A 319 -89.71 36.51 -1.31
CA LYS A 319 -90.72 35.45 -1.03
C LYS A 319 -91.86 35.92 -0.11
N MET A 320 -91.59 36.85 0.79
CA MET A 320 -92.59 37.43 1.71
C MET A 320 -93.53 38.45 1.04
N GLU A 321 -93.21 38.90 -0.17
CA GLU A 321 -94.00 39.87 -0.94
C GLU A 321 -94.93 39.17 -1.96
N THR A 322 -94.90 37.84 -2.03
CA THR A 322 -95.73 37.04 -2.95
C THR A 322 -96.94 36.41 -2.25
N VAL A 323 -98.03 36.18 -2.99
CA VAL A 323 -99.21 35.44 -2.47
C VAL A 323 -98.86 33.98 -2.24
N ASP A 324 -99.12 33.47 -1.04
CA ASP A 324 -99.01 32.05 -0.74
C ASP A 324 -100.27 31.31 -1.23
N PHE A 325 -100.16 30.61 -2.36
CA PHE A 325 -101.26 29.82 -2.89
C PHE A 325 -101.69 28.67 -1.98
N SER A 326 -100.82 28.22 -1.07
CA SER A 326 -101.16 27.15 -0.13
C SER A 326 -102.08 27.62 1.01
N SER A 327 -102.17 28.93 1.23
CA SER A 327 -102.99 29.52 2.30
C SER A 327 -104.43 29.83 1.87
N ILE A 328 -104.77 29.65 0.59
CA ILE A 328 -106.10 29.90 0.04
C ILE A 328 -107.05 28.78 0.46
N ARG A 329 -108.19 29.14 1.04
CA ARG A 329 -109.19 28.15 1.49
C ARG A 329 -110.62 28.62 1.26
N LEU A 330 -111.52 27.65 1.27
CA LEU A 330 -112.95 27.82 1.04
C LEU A 330 -113.71 27.59 2.36
N ASP A 331 -114.27 28.64 2.92
CA ASP A 331 -114.99 28.59 4.20
C ASP A 331 -116.50 28.84 3.98
N LYS A 332 -117.30 28.54 5.02
CA LYS A 332 -118.74 28.86 5.07
C LYS A 332 -118.99 29.89 6.16
N ARG A 333 -119.83 30.89 5.87
CA ARG A 333 -120.21 31.93 6.82
C ARG A 333 -121.73 32.01 6.92
N ALA A 334 -122.24 31.93 8.15
CA ALA A 334 -123.67 32.08 8.42
C ALA A 334 -124.14 33.50 8.08
N ILE A 335 -125.30 33.60 7.42
CA ILE A 335 -125.93 34.87 7.01
C ILE A 335 -127.14 35.17 7.90
N ALA A 336 -127.96 34.15 8.17
CA ALA A 336 -129.16 34.26 9.00
C ALA A 336 -129.50 32.89 9.63
N ASN A 337 -130.18 32.91 10.77
CA ASN A 337 -130.74 31.71 11.40
C ASN A 337 -132.26 31.77 11.28
N THR A 338 -132.87 30.78 10.60
CA THR A 338 -134.32 30.68 10.46
C THR A 338 -134.84 29.46 11.20
N PRO A 339 -136.16 29.35 11.47
CA PRO A 339 -136.75 28.16 12.10
C PRO A 339 -136.51 26.85 11.31
N GLN A 340 -136.15 26.95 10.03
CA GLN A 340 -135.83 25.83 9.14
C GLN A 340 -134.33 25.49 9.08
N GLY A 341 -133.46 26.26 9.75
CA GLY A 341 -132.02 26.02 9.82
C GLY A 341 -131.17 27.27 9.55
N LEU A 342 -129.85 27.07 9.55
CA LEU A 342 -128.87 28.13 9.24
C LEU A 342 -128.73 28.31 7.72
N ILE A 343 -128.89 29.54 7.24
CA ILE A 343 -128.53 29.91 5.86
C ILE A 343 -127.06 30.36 5.85
N GLN A 344 -126.24 29.78 4.97
CA GLN A 344 -124.79 30.00 4.92
C GLN A 344 -124.32 30.29 3.50
N LYS A 345 -123.44 31.30 3.33
CA LYS A 345 -122.72 31.54 2.06
C LYS A 345 -121.32 30.93 2.07
N GLN A 346 -120.83 30.63 0.86
CA GLN A 346 -119.46 30.18 0.66
C GLN A 346 -118.54 31.37 0.37
N ILE A 347 -117.35 31.37 0.96
CA ILE A 347 -116.35 32.43 0.79
C ILE A 347 -114.99 31.83 0.47
N ILE A 348 -114.21 32.52 -0.38
CA ILE A 348 -112.80 32.22 -0.60
C ILE A 348 -111.98 33.22 0.22
N LEU A 349 -111.12 32.70 1.10
CA LEU A 349 -110.19 33.53 1.85
C LEU A 349 -108.79 33.42 1.26
N PHE A 350 -108.19 34.57 1.02
CA PHE A 350 -106.75 34.71 0.77
C PHE A 350 -106.09 35.18 2.07
N ASN A 351 -105.34 34.28 2.70
CA ASN A 351 -104.60 34.59 3.91
C ASN A 351 -103.28 35.30 3.56
N THR A 352 -103.34 36.63 3.62
CA THR A 352 -102.23 37.60 3.70
C THR A 352 -101.38 37.84 2.44
N LEU A 353 -101.15 39.13 2.17
CA LEU A 353 -100.10 39.72 1.33
C LEU A 353 -99.22 40.61 2.24
N GLY A 354 -97.98 40.21 2.53
CA GLY A 354 -97.01 41.00 3.32
C GLY A 354 -97.33 41.21 4.82
N ASP A 355 -96.47 41.97 5.50
CA ASP A 355 -96.45 42.14 6.98
C ASP A 355 -97.68 42.85 7.60
N ASN A 356 -98.64 43.28 6.79
CA ASN A 356 -99.89 43.91 7.24
C ASN A 356 -101.09 43.04 6.83
N VAL A 357 -101.54 42.20 7.77
CA VAL A 357 -102.63 41.23 7.60
C VAL A 357 -103.91 41.92 7.10
N LYS A 358 -104.13 41.84 5.78
CA LYS A 358 -105.42 42.11 5.14
C LYS A 358 -105.86 40.80 4.51
N SER A 359 -106.76 40.07 5.16
CA SER A 359 -107.45 38.97 4.49
C SER A 359 -108.32 39.57 3.39
N VAL A 360 -108.16 39.06 2.16
CA VAL A 360 -109.09 39.38 1.07
C VAL A 360 -110.12 38.27 1.06
N GLU A 361 -111.38 38.63 1.29
CA GLU A 361 -112.51 37.72 1.21
C GLU A 361 -113.25 37.94 -0.11
N ILE A 362 -113.38 36.89 -0.91
CA ILE A 362 -114.29 36.89 -2.06
C ILE A 362 -115.53 36.10 -1.66
N VAL A 363 -116.67 36.80 -1.65
CA VAL A 363 -117.97 36.19 -1.32
C VAL A 363 -118.61 35.62 -2.57
N LEU A 364 -119.06 34.37 -2.48
CA LEU A 364 -119.90 33.75 -3.50
C LEU A 364 -121.36 33.90 -3.07
N GLU A 365 -122.08 34.78 -3.76
CA GLU A 365 -123.48 35.07 -3.45
C GLU A 365 -124.42 33.95 -3.95
N GLU A 366 -125.49 33.68 -3.20
CA GLU A 366 -126.52 32.73 -3.60
C GLU A 366 -127.31 33.24 -4.81
N ALA A 367 -127.79 32.32 -5.65
CA ALA A 367 -128.67 32.70 -6.74
C ALA A 367 -130.05 33.09 -6.18
N ALA A 368 -130.59 34.22 -6.61
CA ALA A 368 -131.93 34.68 -6.29
C ALA A 368 -132.79 34.74 -7.56
N SER A 369 -134.09 34.95 -7.42
CA SER A 369 -135.01 35.03 -8.56
C SER A 369 -134.71 36.19 -9.53
N ASN A 370 -133.92 37.17 -9.06
CA ASN A 370 -133.51 38.36 -9.78
C ASN A 370 -131.98 38.50 -9.98
N MET A 371 -131.16 37.53 -9.54
CA MET A 371 -129.70 37.61 -9.61
C MET A 371 -129.05 36.23 -9.75
N SER A 372 -128.10 36.08 -10.68
CA SER A 372 -127.28 34.86 -10.78
C SER A 372 -126.29 34.81 -9.61
N GLY A 373 -126.18 33.65 -8.98
CA GLY A 373 -125.16 33.35 -7.98
C GLY A 373 -124.31 32.18 -8.46
N LEU A 374 -124.15 31.16 -7.61
CA LEU A 374 -123.51 29.87 -7.97
C LEU A 374 -124.23 29.08 -9.07
N MET A 375 -125.49 29.42 -9.35
CA MET A 375 -126.25 28.92 -10.50
C MET A 375 -126.88 30.10 -11.24
N SER A 376 -127.24 29.88 -12.51
CA SER A 376 -127.86 30.92 -13.31
C SER A 376 -129.23 31.32 -12.74
N ILE A 377 -129.59 32.60 -12.85
CA ILE A 377 -130.93 33.09 -12.52
C ILE A 377 -132.04 32.30 -13.23
N ARG A 378 -131.79 31.83 -14.47
CA ARG A 378 -132.76 31.04 -15.23
C ARG A 378 -133.02 29.69 -14.60
N ASP A 379 -131.96 29.00 -14.16
CA ASP A 379 -132.11 27.69 -13.52
C ASP A 379 -132.65 27.83 -12.10
N LYS A 380 -132.30 28.89 -11.38
CA LYS A 380 -132.86 29.19 -10.06
C LYS A 380 -134.37 29.40 -10.13
N ASN A 381 -134.83 30.22 -11.07
CA ASN A 381 -136.26 30.45 -11.30
C ASN A 381 -136.99 29.15 -11.67
N LYS A 382 -136.36 28.26 -12.46
CA LYS A 382 -136.95 26.95 -12.76
C LYS A 382 -137.11 26.07 -11.51
N LEU A 383 -136.11 26.04 -10.63
CA LEU A 383 -136.19 25.28 -9.37
C LEU A 383 -137.23 25.86 -8.41
N ASP A 384 -137.37 27.19 -8.35
CA ASP A 384 -138.35 27.85 -7.45
C ASP A 384 -139.81 27.54 -7.79
N TYR A 385 -140.10 27.20 -9.05
CA TYR A 385 -141.44 26.76 -9.45
C TYR A 385 -141.74 25.30 -9.10
N ILE A 386 -140.75 24.53 -8.66
CA ILE A 386 -140.97 23.16 -8.21
C ILE A 386 -141.40 23.23 -6.74
N ALA A 387 -142.65 22.86 -6.45
CA ALA A 387 -143.15 22.81 -5.08
C ALA A 387 -142.32 21.84 -4.22
N ASP A 388 -142.11 22.18 -2.95
CA ASP A 388 -141.42 21.30 -2.00
C ASP A 388 -142.14 19.93 -1.91
N GLY A 389 -141.39 18.84 -2.02
CA GLY A 389 -141.93 17.49 -2.07
C GLY A 389 -142.59 17.05 -3.40
N ALA A 390 -142.45 17.84 -4.49
CA ALA A 390 -142.97 17.44 -5.80
C ALA A 390 -142.37 16.10 -6.28
N THR A 391 -143.24 15.15 -6.62
CA THR A 391 -142.87 13.89 -7.29
C THR A 391 -143.36 13.94 -8.73
N ALA A 392 -142.70 13.20 -9.63
CA ALA A 392 -142.88 13.35 -11.08
C ALA A 392 -144.28 12.99 -11.63
N ASP A 393 -145.24 12.55 -10.79
CA ASP A 393 -146.42 11.78 -11.22
C ASP A 393 -147.79 12.42 -10.89
N SER A 394 -147.86 13.72 -10.63
CA SER A 394 -149.14 14.39 -10.31
C SER A 394 -149.89 14.89 -11.55
N ALA A 395 -150.06 14.03 -12.57
CA ALA A 395 -150.91 14.33 -13.73
C ALA A 395 -151.61 13.08 -14.26
N ILE A 396 -152.65 12.62 -13.55
CA ILE A 396 -153.93 12.14 -14.09
C ILE A 396 -154.91 12.13 -12.89
N SER A 397 -156.01 12.88 -12.96
CA SER A 397 -157.07 12.72 -11.97
C SER A 397 -157.80 11.38 -12.21
N ILE A 398 -158.20 10.67 -11.16
CA ILE A 398 -159.04 9.45 -11.25
C ILE A 398 -160.31 9.66 -12.09
N SER A 399 -160.79 10.89 -12.26
CA SER A 399 -161.89 11.21 -13.19
C SER A 399 -161.55 11.03 -14.67
N VAL A 400 -160.27 11.11 -15.07
CA VAL A 400 -159.77 10.78 -16.42
C VAL A 400 -159.54 9.27 -16.58
N ILE A 401 -159.40 8.54 -15.47
CA ILE A 401 -159.32 7.06 -15.45
C ILE A 401 -160.73 6.44 -15.58
N ASP A 402 -161.75 7.02 -14.94
CA ASP A 402 -163.15 6.55 -15.02
C ASP A 402 -163.89 6.99 -16.30
N ALA A 403 -163.43 8.04 -17.00
CA ALA A 403 -164.04 8.46 -18.28
C ALA A 403 -163.57 7.63 -19.50
N LEU A 404 -162.65 6.68 -19.31
CA LEU A 404 -162.15 5.76 -20.33
C LEU A 404 -162.76 4.35 -20.27
N ASN A 405 -163.80 4.11 -19.44
CA ASN A 405 -164.60 2.87 -19.42
C ASN A 405 -166.10 3.13 -19.42
#